data_AF-A0A0Q9KXY7-F1
#
_entry.id   AF-A0A0Q9KXY7-F1
#
_cell.length_a   1.000
_cell.length_b   1.000
_cell.length_c   1.000
_cell.angle_alpha   90.00
_cell.angle_beta   90.00
_cell.angle_gamma   90.00
#
_symmetry.space_group_name_H-M   'P 1'
#
loop_
_entity.id
_entity.type
_entity.pdbx_description
1 polymer ?
#
loop_
_entity_poly.entity_id
_entity_poly.type
_entity_poly.pdbx_seq_one_letter_code
_entity_poly.pdbx_strand_id
1 'polypeptide(L)'
;MTPLESDDADLVAKGRALSSPLRLRILRLCLHQSRTNKEIAELLDLNPASSLHHVRTLVRTGFLLAEERRKGRRGATEVPYIASRKSWTTPVDNVSPILIETFLQEIRDLPPEDIEVWRLGVKFNAARRAEMLGKLRAVLDEYVALPADDDGEATSLMIAHHRDPTAD
;
A
#
# COMPACT_ATOMS: atom_id res chain seq x y z
N MET A 1 -23.83 -6.68 19.35
CA MET A 1 -23.36 -6.07 18.10
C MET A 1 -23.89 -6.93 16.98
N THR A 2 -24.75 -6.37 16.14
CA THR A 2 -25.30 -7.08 14.97
C THR A 2 -24.22 -7.28 13.90
N PRO A 3 -24.39 -8.21 12.94
CA PRO A 3 -23.43 -8.41 11.86
C PRO A 3 -23.11 -7.12 11.08
N LEU A 4 -24.13 -6.30 10.79
CA LEU A 4 -23.99 -5.02 10.09
C LEU A 4 -23.15 -3.99 10.88
N GLU A 5 -23.40 -3.85 12.18
CA GLU A 5 -22.59 -2.95 13.04
C GLU A 5 -21.13 -3.41 13.16
N SER A 6 -20.88 -4.71 13.07
CA SER A 6 -19.53 -5.28 13.10
C SER A 6 -18.77 -5.02 11.80
N ASP A 7 -19.43 -5.09 10.66
CA ASP A 7 -18.82 -4.84 9.34
C ASP A 7 -18.44 -3.36 9.19
N ASP A 8 -19.30 -2.44 9.63
CA ASP A 8 -18.99 -1.00 9.64
C ASP A 8 -17.79 -0.68 10.54
N ALA A 9 -17.72 -1.29 11.72
CA ALA A 9 -16.60 -1.11 12.64
C ALA A 9 -15.27 -1.63 12.06
N ASP A 10 -15.30 -2.76 11.35
CA ASP A 10 -14.13 -3.31 10.66
C ASP A 10 -13.65 -2.42 9.51
N LEU A 11 -14.57 -1.90 8.69
CA LEU A 11 -14.26 -0.95 7.62
C LEU A 11 -13.62 0.33 8.17
N VAL A 12 -14.16 0.89 9.26
CA VAL A 12 -13.57 2.06 9.93
C VAL A 12 -12.16 1.75 10.45
N ALA A 13 -11.95 0.58 11.05
CA ALA A 13 -10.64 0.16 11.53
C ALA A 13 -9.62 0.01 10.39
N LYS A 14 -10.02 -0.60 9.28
CA LYS A 14 -9.22 -0.73 8.06
C LYS A 14 -8.89 0.63 7.44
N GLY A 15 -9.86 1.52 7.33
CA GLY A 15 -9.66 2.89 6.86
C GLY A 15 -8.60 3.61 7.70
N ARG A 16 -8.76 3.60 9.03
CA ARG A 16 -7.75 4.17 9.96
C ARG A 16 -6.38 3.55 9.78
N ALA A 17 -6.28 2.24 9.57
CA ALA A 17 -5.01 1.56 9.34
C ALA A 17 -4.33 2.02 8.04
N LEU A 18 -5.07 2.31 6.98
CA LEU A 18 -4.51 2.80 5.71
C LEU A 18 -4.25 4.32 5.70
N SER A 19 -4.83 5.10 6.63
CA SER A 19 -4.55 6.53 6.80
C SER A 19 -3.20 6.85 7.48
N SER A 20 -2.15 6.07 7.22
CA SER A 20 -0.80 6.33 7.75
C SER A 20 0.24 6.01 6.69
N PRO A 21 1.06 7.00 6.27
CA PRO A 21 2.12 6.77 5.30
C PRO A 21 3.09 5.67 5.72
N LEU A 22 3.47 5.65 7.00
CA LEU A 22 4.35 4.62 7.55
C LEU A 22 3.76 3.21 7.43
N ARG A 23 2.45 3.05 7.70
CA ARG A 23 1.78 1.75 7.55
C ARG A 23 1.71 1.31 6.10
N LEU A 24 1.49 2.22 5.17
CA LEU A 24 1.53 1.91 3.73
C LEU A 24 2.94 1.48 3.28
N ARG A 25 3.99 2.16 3.75
CA ARG A 25 5.38 1.75 3.49
C ARG A 25 5.72 0.38 4.08
N ILE A 26 5.22 0.06 5.27
CA ILE A 26 5.36 -1.29 5.84
C ILE A 26 4.68 -2.34 4.95
N LEU A 27 3.47 -2.07 4.44
CA LEU A 27 2.79 -2.99 3.52
C LEU A 27 3.57 -3.17 2.22
N ARG A 28 4.15 -2.10 1.66
CA ARG A 28 5.01 -2.17 0.48
C ARG A 28 6.25 -3.03 0.75
N LEU A 29 6.92 -2.81 1.88
CA LEU A 29 8.12 -3.56 2.27
C LEU A 29 7.86 -5.07 2.43
N CYS A 30 6.65 -5.43 2.86
CA CYS A 30 6.22 -6.81 3.07
C CYS A 30 5.42 -7.39 1.89
N LEU A 31 5.37 -6.71 0.74
CA LEU A 31 4.50 -7.11 -0.37
C LEU A 31 4.98 -8.38 -1.08
N HIS A 32 6.30 -8.47 -1.31
CA HIS A 32 6.93 -9.56 -2.04
C HIS A 32 7.75 -10.48 -1.13
N GLN A 33 8.14 -10.00 0.05
CA GLN A 33 9.01 -10.74 0.97
C GLN A 33 8.49 -10.66 2.39
N SER A 34 8.45 -11.80 3.07
CA SER A 34 8.07 -11.87 4.48
C SER A 34 9.17 -11.27 5.36
N ARG A 35 8.79 -10.32 6.21
CA ARG A 35 9.73 -9.55 7.05
C ARG A 35 9.36 -9.67 8.52
N THR A 36 10.34 -9.81 9.40
CA THR A 36 10.11 -9.75 10.86
C THR A 36 9.95 -8.30 11.32
N ASN A 37 9.38 -8.07 12.51
CA ASN A 37 9.30 -6.71 13.08
C ASN A 37 10.67 -6.03 13.21
N LYS A 38 11.72 -6.83 13.48
CA LYS A 38 13.09 -6.34 13.57
C LYS A 38 13.60 -5.87 12.21
N GLU A 39 13.43 -6.69 11.17
CA GLU A 39 13.82 -6.33 9.80
C GLU A 39 13.05 -5.10 9.31
N ILE A 40 11.75 -5.00 9.61
CA ILE A 40 10.94 -3.82 9.28
C ILE A 40 11.48 -2.57 9.99
N ALA A 41 11.80 -2.69 11.28
CA ALA A 41 12.34 -1.58 12.05
C ALA A 41 13.71 -1.13 11.52
N GLU A 42 14.59 -2.07 11.18
CA GLU A 42 15.91 -1.78 10.62
C GLU A 42 15.81 -1.11 9.23
N LEU A 43 14.98 -1.64 8.33
CA LEU A 43 14.85 -1.14 6.95
C LEU A 43 14.16 0.23 6.84
N LEU A 44 13.32 0.58 7.83
CA LEU A 44 12.62 1.87 7.87
C LEU A 44 13.23 2.86 8.88
N ASP A 45 14.38 2.52 9.47
CA ASP A 45 15.06 3.30 10.52
C ASP A 45 14.13 3.70 11.68
N LEU A 46 13.43 2.70 12.24
CA LEU A 46 12.45 2.87 13.31
C LEU A 46 12.94 2.24 14.61
N ASN A 47 12.47 2.79 15.73
CA ASN A 47 12.51 2.06 16.99
C ASN A 47 11.66 0.77 16.91
N PRO A 48 12.15 -0.39 17.39
CA PRO A 48 11.40 -1.66 17.31
C PRO A 48 10.03 -1.66 17.99
N ALA A 49 9.87 -0.92 19.09
CA ALA A 49 8.58 -0.81 19.80
C ALA A 49 7.58 0.02 18.99
N SER A 50 8.04 1.10 18.36
CA SER A 50 7.22 1.91 17.44
C SER A 50 6.79 1.09 16.23
N SER A 51 7.72 0.39 15.57
CA SER A 51 7.41 -0.52 14.45
C SER A 51 6.35 -1.55 14.84
N LEU A 52 6.48 -2.15 16.03
CA LEU A 52 5.54 -3.18 16.51
C LEU A 52 4.11 -2.66 16.69
N HIS A 53 3.93 -1.39 17.06
CA HIS A 53 2.60 -0.78 17.12
C HIS A 53 1.92 -0.76 15.75
N HIS A 54 2.66 -0.40 14.70
CA HIS A 54 2.15 -0.38 13.32
C HIS A 54 1.89 -1.79 12.80
N VAL A 55 2.82 -2.72 12.99
CA VAL A 55 2.67 -4.12 12.60
C VAL A 55 1.43 -4.74 13.25
N ARG A 56 1.23 -4.57 14.57
CA ARG A 56 0.04 -5.09 15.27
C ARG A 56 -1.26 -4.50 14.73
N THR A 57 -1.26 -3.22 14.38
CA THR A 57 -2.44 -2.59 13.78
C THR A 57 -2.76 -3.22 12.42
N LEU A 58 -1.76 -3.43 11.57
CA LEU A 58 -1.93 -4.03 10.25
C LEU A 58 -2.32 -5.51 10.30
N VAL A 59 -1.81 -6.26 11.29
CA VAL A 59 -2.22 -7.65 11.54
C VAL A 59 -3.67 -7.69 11.99
N ARG A 60 -4.06 -6.84 12.95
CA ARG A 60 -5.44 -6.80 13.46
C ARG A 60 -6.47 -6.51 12.36
N THR A 61 -6.13 -5.68 11.38
CA THR A 61 -7.01 -5.36 10.24
C THR A 61 -6.84 -6.31 9.04
N GLY A 62 -5.99 -7.34 9.17
CA GLY A 62 -5.76 -8.34 8.13
C GLY A 62 -4.98 -7.86 6.91
N PHE A 63 -4.26 -6.72 7.01
CA PHE A 63 -3.38 -6.23 5.95
C PHE A 63 -1.99 -6.89 5.99
N LEU A 64 -1.52 -7.26 7.18
CA LEU A 64 -0.38 -8.16 7.35
C LEU A 64 -0.86 -9.51 7.88
N LEU A 65 -0.26 -10.58 7.39
CA LEU A 65 -0.46 -11.94 7.87
C LEU A 65 0.82 -12.38 8.58
N ALA A 66 0.67 -12.92 9.79
CA ALA A 66 1.79 -13.52 10.52
C ALA A 66 2.04 -14.93 9.99
N GLU A 67 3.29 -15.24 9.66
CA GLU A 67 3.71 -16.56 9.21
C GLU A 67 4.26 -17.41 10.35
N GLU A 68 4.66 -18.64 10.03
CA GLU A 68 5.28 -19.55 10.99
C GLU A 68 6.53 -18.94 11.63
N ARG A 69 6.67 -19.19 12.93
CA ARG A 69 7.82 -18.72 13.70
C ARG A 69 9.09 -19.38 13.18
N ARG A 70 10.13 -18.59 12.96
CA ARG A 70 11.47 -19.07 12.58
C ARG A 70 12.52 -18.69 13.60
N LYS A 71 13.65 -19.40 13.60
CA LYS A 71 14.83 -19.05 14.40
C LYS A 71 15.58 -17.91 13.73
N GLY A 72 15.75 -16.80 14.44
CA GLY A 72 16.54 -15.65 14.00
C GLY A 72 18.04 -15.83 14.24
N ARG A 73 18.82 -14.83 13.80
CA ARG A 73 20.26 -14.73 14.06
C ARG A 73 20.45 -14.62 15.58
N ARG A 74 21.08 -15.62 16.21
CA ARG A 74 21.25 -15.81 17.68
C ARG A 74 20.13 -16.58 18.40
N GLY A 75 19.29 -17.32 17.68
CA GLY A 75 18.35 -18.27 18.29
C GLY A 75 17.08 -17.65 18.89
N ALA A 76 16.90 -16.33 18.74
CA ALA A 76 15.63 -15.69 19.05
C ALA A 76 14.51 -16.28 18.18
N THR A 77 13.34 -16.49 18.77
CA THR A 77 12.16 -16.88 18.00
C THR A 77 11.51 -15.62 17.43
N GLU A 78 11.40 -15.54 16.11
CA GLU A 78 10.89 -14.37 15.40
C GLU A 78 9.65 -14.76 14.56
N VAL A 79 8.74 -13.80 14.40
CA VAL A 79 7.52 -13.96 13.57
C VAL A 79 7.69 -13.11 12.32
N PRO A 80 7.77 -13.71 11.12
CA PRO A 80 7.71 -13.00 9.85
C PRO A 80 6.28 -12.55 9.52
N TYR A 81 6.15 -11.47 8.75
CA TYR A 81 4.89 -10.91 8.28
C TYR A 81 4.93 -10.67 6.77
N ILE A 82 3.85 -11.03 6.08
CA ILE A 82 3.65 -10.80 4.64
C ILE A 82 2.38 -9.98 4.40
N ALA A 83 2.37 -9.10 3.40
CA ALA A 83 1.18 -8.32 3.05
C ALA A 83 0.11 -9.17 2.36
N SER A 84 -1.14 -8.98 2.76
CA SER A 84 -2.29 -9.74 2.23
C SER A 84 -2.81 -9.22 0.89
N ARG A 85 -2.25 -8.12 0.36
CA ARG A 85 -2.71 -7.39 -0.84
C ARG A 85 -4.11 -6.76 -0.74
N LYS A 86 -4.84 -6.97 0.36
CA LYS A 86 -6.19 -6.44 0.59
C LYS A 86 -6.28 -4.91 0.62
N SER A 87 -5.15 -4.20 0.78
CA SER A 87 -5.13 -2.73 0.73
C SER A 87 -5.53 -2.18 -0.64
N TRP A 88 -5.36 -2.95 -1.72
CA TRP A 88 -5.76 -2.55 -3.08
C TRP A 88 -7.27 -2.37 -3.23
N THR A 89 -8.05 -3.32 -2.71
CA THR A 89 -9.50 -3.38 -2.87
C THR A 89 -10.25 -2.75 -1.70
N THR A 90 -9.56 -2.35 -0.64
CA THR A 90 -10.21 -1.74 0.53
C THR A 90 -10.60 -0.29 0.24
N PRO A 91 -11.88 0.07 0.33
CA PRO A 91 -12.28 1.47 0.21
C PRO A 91 -11.78 2.28 1.42
N VAL A 92 -11.23 3.46 1.17
CA VAL A 92 -10.78 4.40 2.20
C VAL A 92 -11.15 5.81 1.80
N ASP A 93 -11.93 6.47 2.64
CA ASP A 93 -12.30 7.86 2.43
C ASP A 93 -11.09 8.79 2.54
N ASN A 94 -11.01 9.79 1.66
CA ASN A 94 -9.98 10.85 1.69
C ASN A 94 -8.54 10.33 1.75
N VAL A 95 -8.26 9.17 1.17
CA VAL A 95 -6.92 8.53 1.23
C VAL A 95 -5.89 9.20 0.30
N SER A 96 -6.34 9.96 -0.70
CA SER A 96 -5.46 10.50 -1.75
C SER A 96 -4.27 11.32 -1.24
N PRO A 97 -4.44 12.27 -0.28
CA PRO A 97 -3.29 13.02 0.25
C PRO A 97 -2.26 12.12 0.94
N ILE A 98 -2.73 11.09 1.66
CA ILE A 98 -1.87 10.11 2.33
C ILE A 98 -1.10 9.28 1.31
N LEU A 99 -1.75 8.83 0.24
CA LEU A 99 -1.08 8.10 -0.85
C LEU A 99 0.00 8.96 -1.49
N ILE A 100 -0.33 10.21 -1.87
CA ILE A 100 0.62 11.14 -2.50
C ILE A 100 1.82 11.38 -1.57
N GLU A 101 1.58 11.66 -0.29
CA GLU A 101 2.65 11.83 0.70
C GLU A 101 3.53 10.58 0.79
N THR A 102 2.91 9.39 0.82
CA THR A 102 3.62 8.11 0.86
C THR A 102 4.51 7.93 -0.36
N PHE A 103 3.98 8.18 -1.55
CA PHE A 103 4.73 8.08 -2.80
C PHE A 103 5.92 9.05 -2.82
N LEU A 104 5.73 10.30 -2.41
CA LEU A 104 6.82 11.27 -2.29
C LEU A 104 7.90 10.85 -1.30
N GLN A 105 7.55 10.10 -0.25
CA GLN A 105 8.52 9.51 0.67
C GLN A 105 9.25 8.31 0.04
N GLU A 106 8.56 7.48 -0.76
CA GLU A 106 9.13 6.30 -1.41
C GLU A 106 10.14 6.66 -2.50
N ILE A 107 9.86 7.72 -3.29
CA ILE A 107 10.74 8.11 -4.40
C ILE A 107 11.87 9.07 -4.02
N ARG A 108 11.91 9.56 -2.78
CA ARG A 108 12.80 10.64 -2.35
C ARG A 108 14.28 10.36 -2.64
N ASP A 109 14.70 9.12 -2.40
CA ASP A 109 16.09 8.69 -2.48
C ASP A 109 16.35 7.83 -3.73
N LEU A 110 15.40 7.78 -4.66
CA LEU A 110 15.57 7.09 -5.94
C LEU A 110 16.32 7.98 -6.94
N PRO A 111 17.21 7.40 -7.76
CA PRO A 111 17.83 8.15 -8.85
C PRO A 111 16.77 8.49 -9.93
N PRO A 112 16.87 9.64 -10.61
CA PRO A 112 15.86 10.08 -11.56
C PRO A 112 15.57 9.10 -12.70
N GLU A 113 16.56 8.33 -13.14
CA GLU A 113 16.44 7.30 -14.17
C GLU A 113 15.51 6.13 -13.77
N ASP A 114 15.29 5.92 -12.47
CA ASP A 114 14.38 4.90 -11.95
C ASP A 114 12.93 5.43 -11.82
N ILE A 115 12.67 6.68 -12.21
CA ILE A 115 11.36 7.33 -12.08
C ILE A 115 10.82 7.74 -13.45
N GLU A 116 9.91 6.95 -13.99
CA GLU A 116 9.16 7.32 -15.19
C GLU A 116 7.92 8.16 -14.84
N VAL A 117 7.84 9.38 -15.40
CA VAL A 117 6.72 10.30 -15.14
C VAL A 117 6.03 10.70 -16.44
N TRP A 118 4.73 10.45 -16.52
CA TRP A 118 3.90 10.89 -17.64
C TRP A 118 3.02 12.07 -17.22
N ARG A 119 3.13 13.18 -17.94
CA ARG A 119 2.28 14.36 -17.76
C ARG A 119 1.39 14.55 -18.98
N LEU A 120 0.08 14.37 -18.80
CA LEU A 120 -0.92 14.44 -19.85
C LEU A 120 -2.00 15.48 -19.50
N GLY A 121 -2.29 16.39 -20.43
CA GLY A 121 -3.43 17.30 -20.36
C GLY A 121 -4.48 16.94 -21.42
N VAL A 122 -5.72 16.69 -21.01
CA VAL A 122 -6.85 16.36 -21.89
C VAL A 122 -8.12 17.05 -21.42
N LYS A 123 -8.97 17.49 -22.36
CA LYS A 123 -10.28 18.09 -22.06
C LYS A 123 -11.39 17.19 -22.59
N PHE A 124 -12.11 16.53 -21.67
CA PHE A 124 -13.16 15.56 -21.99
C PHE A 124 -14.49 15.89 -21.30
N ASN A 125 -15.59 15.52 -21.95
CA ASN A 125 -16.89 15.47 -21.27
C ASN A 125 -16.90 14.35 -20.19
N ALA A 126 -17.95 14.32 -19.37
CA ALA A 126 -18.07 13.37 -18.27
C ALA A 126 -18.04 11.90 -18.73
N ALA A 127 -18.70 11.57 -19.84
CA ALA A 127 -18.76 10.22 -20.38
C ALA A 127 -17.38 9.71 -20.82
N ARG A 128 -16.66 10.49 -21.63
CA ARG A 128 -15.33 10.11 -22.12
C ARG A 128 -14.29 10.08 -21.00
N ARG A 129 -14.39 10.97 -20.00
CA ARG A 129 -13.53 10.92 -18.80
C ARG A 129 -13.78 9.62 -18.01
N ALA A 130 -15.03 9.24 -17.79
CA ALA A 130 -15.37 8.00 -17.11
C ALA A 130 -14.88 6.77 -17.88
N GLU A 131 -15.04 6.75 -19.21
CA GLU A 131 -14.52 5.70 -20.09
C GLU A 131 -13.00 5.54 -19.98
N MET A 132 -12.25 6.64 -20.09
CA MET A 132 -10.78 6.64 -19.96
C MET A 132 -10.33 6.10 -18.60
N LEU A 133 -10.93 6.60 -17.51
CA LEU A 133 -10.60 6.15 -16.15
C LEU A 133 -10.95 4.67 -15.94
N GLY A 134 -12.07 4.21 -16.51
CA GLY A 134 -12.46 2.80 -16.50
C GLY A 134 -11.45 1.90 -17.21
N LYS A 135 -10.96 2.32 -18.39
CA LYS A 135 -9.92 1.58 -19.13
C LYS A 135 -8.61 1.49 -18.34
N LEU A 136 -8.16 2.60 -17.75
CA LEU A 136 -6.96 2.60 -16.89
C LEU A 136 -7.13 1.67 -15.68
N ARG A 137 -8.28 1.76 -15.00
CA ARG A 137 -8.59 0.90 -13.84
C ARG A 137 -8.57 -0.58 -14.20
N ALA A 138 -9.15 -0.94 -15.35
CA ALA A 138 -9.22 -2.32 -15.82
C ALA A 138 -7.82 -2.92 -16.08
N VAL A 139 -6.92 -2.15 -16.70
CA VAL A 139 -5.52 -2.57 -16.89
C VAL A 139 -4.85 -2.81 -15.53
N LEU A 140 -5.02 -1.92 -14.56
CA LEU A 140 -4.43 -2.12 -13.23
C LEU A 140 -4.99 -3.35 -12.51
N ASP A 141 -6.30 -3.60 -12.61
CA ASP A 141 -6.93 -4.78 -12.01
C ASP A 141 -6.42 -6.09 -12.61
N GLU A 142 -6.17 -6.11 -13.92
CA GLU A 142 -5.56 -7.26 -14.61
C GLU A 142 -4.20 -7.63 -13.99
N TYR A 143 -3.29 -6.66 -13.88
CA TYR A 143 -1.92 -6.93 -13.39
C TYR A 143 -1.85 -7.18 -11.88
N VAL A 144 -2.71 -6.55 -11.06
CA VAL A 144 -2.72 -6.82 -9.61
C VAL A 144 -3.19 -8.24 -9.29
N ALA A 145 -3.98 -8.87 -10.17
CA ALA A 145 -4.45 -10.24 -10.01
C ALA A 145 -3.38 -11.29 -10.37
N LEU A 146 -2.31 -10.90 -11.07
CA LEU A 146 -1.23 -11.82 -11.45
C LEU A 146 -0.36 -12.18 -10.24
N PRO A 147 0.20 -13.40 -10.21
CA PRO A 147 1.27 -13.73 -9.26
C PRO A 147 2.51 -12.87 -9.54
N ALA A 148 3.37 -12.74 -8.54
CA ALA A 148 4.71 -12.19 -8.78
C ALA A 148 5.55 -13.24 -9.51
N ASP A 149 6.34 -12.78 -10.49
CA ASP A 149 7.32 -13.62 -11.17
C ASP A 149 8.55 -13.84 -10.28
N ASP A 150 9.16 -15.03 -10.35
CA ASP A 150 10.32 -15.40 -9.52
C ASP A 150 11.56 -14.55 -9.85
N ASP A 151 11.70 -14.12 -11.10
CA ASP A 151 12.75 -13.24 -11.62
C ASP A 151 12.28 -11.79 -11.81
N GLY A 152 11.09 -11.45 -11.32
CA GLY A 152 10.50 -10.14 -11.47
C GLY A 152 11.22 -9.05 -10.67
N GLU A 153 11.35 -7.87 -11.27
CA GLU A 153 11.79 -6.67 -10.57
C GLU A 153 10.60 -5.98 -9.89
N ALA A 154 10.75 -5.62 -8.62
CA ALA A 154 9.67 -5.01 -7.86
C ALA A 154 9.38 -3.59 -8.36
N THR A 155 8.22 -3.39 -8.99
CA THR A 155 7.77 -2.08 -9.49
C THR A 155 6.61 -1.53 -8.66
N SER A 156 6.58 -0.20 -8.48
CA SER A 156 5.47 0.53 -7.86
C SER A 156 4.91 1.56 -8.85
N LEU A 157 3.59 1.57 -9.02
CA LEU A 157 2.89 2.51 -9.89
C LEU A 157 1.87 3.33 -9.09
N MET A 158 1.88 4.65 -9.27
CA MET A 158 0.86 5.56 -8.77
C MET A 158 0.21 6.29 -9.95
N ILE A 159 -1.11 6.16 -10.09
CA ILE A 159 -1.89 6.97 -11.02
C ILE A 159 -2.70 7.99 -10.23
N ALA A 160 -2.41 9.27 -10.45
CA ALA A 160 -3.16 10.38 -9.89
C ALA A 160 -3.91 11.13 -10.99
N HIS A 161 -5.24 11.16 -10.89
CA HIS A 161 -6.09 12.02 -11.72
C HIS A 161 -6.61 13.17 -10.85
N HIS A 162 -6.49 14.39 -11.37
CA HIS A 162 -7.11 15.57 -10.78
C HIS A 162 -7.85 16.35 -11.87
N ARG A 163 -8.84 17.15 -11.46
CA ARG A 163 -9.39 18.17 -12.37
C ARG A 163 -8.36 19.26 -12.56
N ASP A 164 -8.24 19.78 -13.78
CA ASP A 164 -7.44 20.97 -14.07
C ASP A 164 -8.31 22.21 -13.82
N PRO A 165 -8.06 22.99 -12.74
CA PRO A 165 -8.83 24.20 -12.45
C PRO A 165 -8.46 25.38 -13.34
N THR A 166 -7.43 25.26 -14.18
CA THR A 166 -6.91 26.34 -15.03
C THR A 166 -7.43 26.30 -16.46
N ALA A 167 -8.15 25.23 -16.83
CA ALA A 167 -8.63 24.98 -18.19
C ALA A 167 -10.00 25.61 -18.51
N ASP A 168 -10.48 26.49 -17.64
CA ASP A 168 -11.69 27.31 -17.77
C ASP A 168 -11.33 28.76 -18.12
#